data_AF-A0A7Y3L0H2-F1
#
_entry.id   AF-A0A7Y3L0H2-F1
#
_cell.length_a   1.000
_cell.length_b   1.000
_cell.length_c   1.000
_cell.angle_alpha   90.00
_cell.angle_beta   90.00
_cell.angle_gamma   90.00
#
_symmetry.space_group_name_H-M   'P 1'
#
loop_
_entity.id
_entity.type
_entity.pdbx_description
1 polymer ?
#
loop_
_entity_poly.entity_id
_entity_poly.type
_entity_poly.pdbx_seq_one_letter_code
_entity_poly.pdbx_strand_id
1 'polypeptide(L)'
;MIPRYSPRDVATLFSDIERFDTMLEVELLAAEALSELGVVPASDAQVLRERRPVVDDAFVRAVEEREAVTQHDTAAFVDIVQERVG
;
A
#
# COMPACT_ATOMS: atom_id res chain seq x y z
N MET A 1 0.32 -17.82 4.58
CA MET A 1 0.83 -18.80 5.57
C MET A 1 -0.27 -19.79 5.96
N ILE A 2 0.02 -21.06 6.31
CA ILE A 2 -1.03 -22.01 6.71
C ILE A 2 -1.45 -21.72 8.16
N PRO A 3 -2.73 -21.34 8.43
CA PRO A 3 -3.15 -20.86 9.76
C PRO A 3 -2.86 -21.83 10.91
N ARG A 4 -3.00 -23.13 10.66
CA ARG A 4 -2.81 -24.19 11.67
C ARG A 4 -1.39 -24.23 12.27
N TYR A 5 -0.38 -23.82 11.50
CA TYR A 5 1.03 -23.98 11.87
C TYR A 5 1.75 -22.65 12.11
N SER A 6 1.05 -21.52 11.95
CA SER A 6 1.66 -20.20 11.99
C SER A 6 1.48 -19.60 13.38
N PRO A 7 2.58 -19.31 14.11
CA PRO A 7 2.51 -18.41 15.26
C PRO A 7 1.81 -17.10 14.89
N ARG A 8 1.08 -16.52 15.84
CA ARG A 8 0.21 -15.36 15.58
C ARG A 8 0.99 -14.16 15.04
N ASP A 9 2.14 -13.88 15.62
CA ASP A 9 3.08 -12.83 15.21
C ASP A 9 3.55 -13.02 13.76
N VAL A 10 3.95 -14.24 13.40
CA VAL A 10 4.37 -14.58 12.03
C VAL A 10 3.18 -14.46 11.06
N ALA A 11 2.00 -14.95 11.44
CA ALA A 11 0.80 -14.84 10.62
C ALA A 11 0.41 -13.37 10.36
N THR A 12 0.53 -12.50 11.36
CA THR A 12 0.32 -11.06 11.21
C THR A 12 1.35 -10.45 10.27
N LEU A 13 2.65 -10.67 10.50
CA LEU A 13 3.74 -10.10 9.70
C LEU A 13 3.64 -10.46 8.20
N PHE A 14 3.18 -11.67 7.89
CA PHE A 14 3.01 -12.14 6.51
C PHE A 14 1.55 -12.05 6.02
N SER A 15 0.73 -11.21 6.64
CA SER A 15 -0.62 -10.90 6.17
C SER A 15 -0.58 -9.92 4.99
N ASP A 16 -1.65 -9.89 4.19
CA ASP A 16 -1.77 -8.90 3.10
C ASP A 16 -1.90 -7.47 3.61
N ILE A 17 -2.41 -7.28 4.84
CA ILE A 17 -2.42 -5.97 5.51
C ILE A 17 -0.98 -5.48 5.69
N GLU A 18 -0.13 -6.24 6.37
CA GLU A 18 1.27 -5.86 6.60
C GLU A 18 2.06 -5.73 5.30
N ARG A 19 1.79 -6.61 4.32
CA ARG A 19 2.40 -6.55 3.00
C ARG A 19 2.08 -5.23 2.29
N PHE A 20 0.79 -4.89 2.15
CA PHE A 20 0.39 -3.67 1.44
C PHE A 20 0.72 -2.40 2.24
N ASP A 21 0.66 -2.43 3.57
CA ASP A 21 1.07 -1.30 4.40
C ASP A 21 2.57 -1.01 4.27
N THR A 22 3.39 -2.07 4.24
CA THR A 22 4.83 -1.97 3.98
C THR A 22 5.11 -1.46 2.58
N MET A 23 4.43 -1.99 1.55
CA MET A 23 4.56 -1.50 0.17
C MET A 23 4.21 -0.02 0.07
N LEU A 24 3.12 0.43 0.70
CA LEU A 24 2.71 1.83 0.73
C LEU A 24 3.78 2.71 1.41
N GLU A 25 4.40 2.23 2.49
CA GLU A 25 5.50 2.96 3.14
C GLU A 25 6.71 3.12 2.23
N VAL A 26 7.08 2.07 1.49
CA VAL A 26 8.17 2.14 0.50
C VAL A 26 7.87 3.18 -0.58
N GLU A 27 6.65 3.22 -1.12
CA GLU A 27 6.26 4.19 -2.15
C GLU A 27 6.24 5.63 -1.63
N LEU A 28 5.77 5.87 -0.40
CA LEU A 28 5.82 7.20 0.22
C LEU A 28 7.26 7.68 0.42
N LEU A 29 8.14 6.81 0.92
CA LEU A 29 9.58 7.12 1.07
C LEU A 29 10.24 7.41 -0.29
N ALA A 30 9.85 6.67 -1.34
CA ALA A 30 10.32 6.94 -2.69
C ALA A 30 9.86 8.32 -3.20
N ALA A 31 8.59 8.69 -2.96
CA ALA A 31 8.06 10.00 -3.34
C ALA A 31 8.76 11.16 -2.60
N GLU A 32 9.06 10.98 -1.31
CA GLU A 32 9.83 11.93 -0.51
C GLU A 32 11.26 12.11 -1.05
N ALA A 33 11.96 11.01 -1.35
CA ALA A 33 13.29 11.07 -1.94
C ALA A 33 13.27 11.74 -3.33
N LEU A 34 12.25 11.46 -4.15
CA LEU A 34 12.06 12.14 -5.44
C LEU A 34 11.81 13.64 -5.25
N SER A 35 11.19 14.05 -4.15
CA SER A 35 11.01 15.46 -3.83
C SER A 35 12.31 16.15 -3.42
N GLU A 36 13.16 15.49 -2.63
CA GLU A 36 14.51 15.98 -2.31
C GLU A 36 15.37 16.17 -3.56
N LEU A 37 15.17 15.32 -4.58
CA LEU A 37 15.83 15.43 -5.89
C LEU A 37 15.19 16.47 -6.83
N GLY A 38 14.09 17.12 -6.42
CA GLY A 38 13.40 18.15 -7.20
C GLY A 38 12.52 17.60 -8.34
N VAL A 39 12.23 16.30 -8.36
CA VAL A 39 11.36 15.66 -9.37
C VAL A 39 9.88 15.85 -9.02
N VAL A 40 9.55 15.79 -7.73
CA VAL A 40 8.19 15.97 -7.20
C VAL A 40 8.15 17.22 -6.32
N PRO A 41 7.15 18.12 -6.43
CA PRO A 41 7.02 19.26 -5.53
C PRO A 41 6.94 18.82 -4.05
N ALA A 42 7.62 19.52 -3.15
CA ALA A 42 7.60 19.20 -1.72
C ALA A 42 6.20 19.22 -1.11
N SER A 43 5.32 20.10 -1.61
CA SER A 43 3.90 20.14 -1.24
C SER A 43 3.20 18.82 -1.55
N ASP A 44 3.51 18.20 -2.69
CA ASP A 44 2.81 17.02 -3.16
C ASP A 44 3.27 15.80 -2.37
N ALA A 45 4.58 15.65 -2.13
CA ALA A 45 5.11 14.61 -1.24
C ALA A 45 4.54 14.71 0.19
N GLN A 46 4.39 15.93 0.72
CA GLN A 46 3.75 16.15 2.02
C GLN A 46 2.28 15.72 2.00
N VAL A 47 1.52 16.09 0.96
CA VAL A 47 0.11 15.68 0.81
C VAL A 47 -0.01 14.15 0.73
N LEU A 48 0.87 13.46 0.00
CA LEU A 48 0.88 11.99 -0.05
C LEU A 48 1.04 11.38 1.34
N ARG A 49 1.96 11.91 2.15
CA ARG A 49 2.18 11.43 3.53
C ARG A 49 0.98 11.72 4.44
N GLU A 50 0.40 12.91 4.36
CA GLU A 50 -0.77 13.32 5.16
C GLU A 50 -2.03 12.53 4.79
N ARG A 51 -2.19 12.19 3.51
CA ARG A 51 -3.32 11.41 2.99
C ARG A 51 -3.04 9.91 2.88
N ARG A 52 -1.97 9.42 3.49
CA ARG A 52 -1.64 7.98 3.53
C ARG A 52 -2.90 7.18 3.91
N PRO A 53 -3.42 6.31 3.03
CA PRO A 53 -4.60 5.52 3.34
C PRO A 53 -4.30 4.53 4.46
N VAL A 54 -5.32 4.24 5.27
CA VAL A 54 -5.27 3.13 6.22
C VAL A 54 -5.37 1.83 5.45
N VAL A 55 -4.40 0.95 5.68
CA VAL A 55 -4.41 -0.42 5.16
C VAL A 55 -5.04 -1.33 6.21
N ASP A 56 -6.29 -1.72 5.96
CA ASP A 56 -7.08 -2.63 6.77
C ASP A 56 -7.73 -3.72 5.89
N ASP A 57 -8.56 -4.59 6.46
CA ASP A 57 -9.27 -5.63 5.70
C ASP A 57 -10.13 -5.05 4.55
N ALA A 58 -10.63 -3.82 4.69
CA ALA A 58 -11.41 -3.18 3.64
C ALA A 58 -10.52 -2.66 2.50
N PHE A 59 -9.29 -2.23 2.79
CA PHE A 59 -8.26 -1.99 1.77
C PHE A 59 -7.90 -3.26 1.02
N VAL A 60 -7.56 -4.34 1.74
CA VAL A 60 -7.18 -5.62 1.13
C VAL A 60 -8.27 -6.11 0.19
N ARG A 61 -9.52 -6.14 0.65
CA ARG A 61 -10.66 -6.57 -0.19
C ARG A 61 -10.82 -5.71 -1.45
N ALA A 62 -10.64 -4.39 -1.36
CA ALA A 62 -10.72 -3.53 -2.53
C ALA A 62 -9.62 -3.85 -3.57
N VAL A 63 -8.41 -4.16 -3.09
CA VAL A 63 -7.31 -4.60 -3.98
C VAL A 63 -7.62 -5.96 -4.61
N GLU A 64 -8.12 -6.94 -3.85
CA GLU A 64 -8.51 -8.25 -4.39
C GLU A 64 -9.63 -8.14 -5.45
N GLU A 65 -10.64 -7.30 -5.20
CA GLU A 65 -11.72 -7.01 -6.16
C GLU A 65 -11.17 -6.39 -7.45
N ARG A 66 -10.20 -5.47 -7.31
CA ARG A 66 -9.54 -4.85 -8.48
C ARG A 66 -8.63 -5.84 -9.20
N GLU A 67 -7.92 -6.70 -8.47
CA GLU A 67 -7.05 -7.73 -9.01
C GLU A 67 -7.82 -8.75 -9.86
N ALA A 68 -9.06 -9.07 -9.50
CA ALA A 68 -9.92 -9.92 -10.31
C ALA A 68 -10.14 -9.38 -11.75
N VAL A 69 -9.99 -8.06 -11.94
CA VAL A 69 -10.08 -7.39 -13.24
C VAL A 69 -8.69 -7.22 -13.87
N THR A 70 -7.69 -6.77 -13.12
CA THR A 70 -6.35 -6.48 -13.65
C THR A 70 -5.50 -7.73 -13.87
N GLN A 71 -5.82 -8.82 -13.17
CA GLN A 71 -4.99 -10.03 -13.06
C GLN A 71 -3.55 -9.73 -12.62
N HIS A 72 -3.38 -8.67 -11.83
CA HIS A 72 -2.10 -8.18 -11.34
C HIS A 72 -2.28 -7.42 -10.03
N ASP A 73 -1.81 -8.02 -8.93
CA ASP A 73 -1.98 -7.49 -7.56
C ASP A 73 -1.36 -6.09 -7.37
N THR A 74 -0.15 -5.86 -7.90
CA THR A 74 0.57 -4.59 -7.74
C THR A 74 -0.12 -3.47 -8.51
N ALA A 75 -0.60 -3.75 -9.73
CA ALA A 75 -1.38 -2.77 -10.50
C ALA A 75 -2.71 -2.45 -9.80
N ALA A 76 -3.38 -3.46 -9.26
CA ALA A 76 -4.58 -3.28 -8.46
C ALA A 76 -4.32 -2.44 -7.20
N PHE A 77 -3.22 -2.70 -6.48
CA PHE A 77 -2.79 -1.92 -5.33
C PHE A 77 -2.59 -0.45 -5.70
N VAL A 78 -1.85 -0.16 -6.78
CA VAL A 78 -1.61 1.22 -7.24
C VAL A 78 -2.92 1.93 -7.58
N ASP A 79 -3.84 1.26 -8.29
CA ASP A 79 -5.16 1.81 -8.62
C ASP A 79 -5.95 2.19 -7.34
N ILE A 80 -5.99 1.31 -6.34
CA ILE A 80 -6.71 1.56 -5.08
C ILE A 80 -6.03 2.66 -4.24
N VAL A 81 -4.70 2.71 -4.19
CA VAL A 81 -3.98 3.80 -3.51
C VAL A 81 -4.31 5.14 -4.16
N GLN A 82 -4.25 5.20 -5.50
CA GLN A 82 -4.57 6.41 -6.25
C GLN A 82 -6.00 6.88 -5.99
N GLU A 83 -6.98 5.96 -5.98
CA GLU A 83 -8.38 6.30 -5.68
C GLU A 83 -8.55 6.88 -4.27
N ARG A 84 -7.85 6.34 -3.26
CA ARG A 84 -7.99 6.78 -1.86
C ARG A 84 -7.26 8.07 -1.52
N VAL A 85 -6.14 8.35 -2.19
CA VAL A 85 -5.37 9.58 -1.97
C VAL A 85 -6.06 10.78 -2.63
N GLY A 86 -6.68 10.57 -3.80
CA GLY A 86 -7.48 11.57 -4.52
C GLY A 86 -6.66 12.54 -5.36
#